data_AF-A0A444JB82-F1
#
_entry.id   AF-A0A444JB82-F1
#
_cell.length_a   1.000
_cell.length_b   1.000
_cell.length_c   1.000
_cell.angle_alpha   90.00
_cell.angle_beta   90.00
_cell.angle_gamma   90.00
#
_symmetry.space_group_name_H-M   'P 1'
#
loop_
_entity.id
_entity.type
_entity.pdbx_description
1 polymer ?
#
loop_
_entity_poly.entity_id
_entity_poly.type
_entity_poly.pdbx_seq_one_letter_code
_entity_poly.pdbx_strand_id
1 'polypeptide(L)'
;MYQEQFEEALATAADCGLTVSKIHFHTGCGYLTPQLEQLEAVIQRCLWFIERCDKLEKVNMGGGLGVPHDASDQPLDLRLWAEVLKRNFSGTGLHLEVEPGEYLLKDAGLLLLEKTMIEKKKDTLFLGVDAGFNLAPEPAYYQLPLQPVPLELGNGQFMPMRVVGNINEAIDVWYEESWMPDMDGQEYLALINAGAYSSSMASNHCMRGQFKEFLLT
;
A
#
# COMPACT_ATOMS: atom_id res chain seq x y z
N MET A 1 -20.52 -6.06 -8.54
CA MET A 1 -21.69 -6.67 -9.20
C MET A 1 -21.68 -8.14 -8.88
N TYR A 2 -22.78 -8.69 -8.38
CA TYR A 2 -22.89 -10.11 -8.06
C TYR A 2 -23.26 -10.93 -9.31
N GLN A 3 -23.04 -12.25 -9.28
CA GLN A 3 -23.30 -13.12 -10.44
C GLN A 3 -24.77 -13.09 -10.86
N GLU A 4 -25.68 -12.99 -9.89
CA GLU A 4 -27.13 -12.96 -10.09
C GLU A 4 -27.60 -11.71 -10.85
N GLN A 5 -26.80 -10.64 -10.83
CA GLN A 5 -27.09 -9.36 -11.48
C GLN A 5 -26.43 -9.26 -12.87
N PHE A 6 -25.53 -10.18 -13.21
CA PHE A 6 -24.67 -10.02 -14.37
C PHE A 6 -25.44 -10.14 -15.68
N GLU A 7 -26.31 -11.14 -15.78
CA GLU A 7 -27.15 -11.36 -16.98
C GLU A 7 -28.09 -10.18 -17.23
N GLU A 8 -28.65 -9.57 -16.18
CA GLU A 8 -29.48 -8.36 -16.28
C GLU A 8 -28.67 -7.16 -16.78
N ALA A 9 -27.42 -7.01 -16.33
CA ALA A 9 -26.53 -5.95 -16.79
C ALA A 9 -26.18 -6.12 -18.29
N LEU A 10 -25.93 -7.35 -18.75
CA LEU A 10 -25.69 -7.64 -20.16
C LEU A 10 -26.93 -7.37 -21.02
N ALA A 11 -28.11 -7.78 -20.57
CA ALA A 11 -29.38 -7.49 -21.24
C ALA A 11 -29.63 -5.98 -21.35
N THR A 12 -29.40 -5.24 -20.26
CA THR A 12 -29.54 -3.78 -20.24
C THR A 12 -28.60 -3.10 -21.24
N ALA A 13 -27.35 -3.56 -21.33
CA ALA A 13 -26.40 -3.05 -22.31
C ALA A 13 -26.89 -3.32 -23.75
N ALA A 14 -27.38 -4.52 -24.01
CA ALA A 14 -27.93 -4.90 -25.32
C ALA A 14 -29.17 -4.08 -25.70
N ASP A 15 -30.10 -3.86 -24.77
CA ASP A 15 -31.29 -3.02 -24.95
C ASP A 15 -30.92 -1.55 -25.28
N CYS A 16 -29.79 -1.08 -24.76
CA CYS A 16 -29.23 0.23 -25.08
C CYS A 16 -28.39 0.25 -26.38
N GLY A 17 -28.26 -0.87 -27.09
CA GLY A 17 -27.41 -1.00 -28.27
C GLY A 17 -25.90 -0.91 -27.98
N LEU A 18 -25.48 -1.16 -26.74
CA LEU A 18 -24.10 -1.15 -26.31
C LEU A 18 -23.48 -2.55 -26.44
N THR A 19 -22.19 -2.61 -26.77
CA THR A 19 -21.41 -3.86 -26.76
C THR A 19 -20.47 -3.85 -25.56
N VAL A 20 -20.53 -4.90 -24.75
CA VAL A 20 -19.59 -5.10 -23.64
C VAL A 20 -18.30 -5.69 -24.19
N SER A 21 -17.30 -4.83 -24.43
CA SER A 21 -15.98 -5.21 -24.95
C SER A 21 -14.88 -5.30 -23.90
N LYS A 22 -15.16 -4.85 -22.66
CA LYS A 22 -14.22 -4.89 -21.53
C LYS A 22 -14.94 -5.22 -20.23
N ILE A 23 -14.29 -6.05 -19.40
CA ILE A 23 -14.65 -6.22 -17.98
C ILE A 23 -13.46 -5.75 -17.13
N HIS A 24 -13.78 -5.07 -16.03
CA HIS A 24 -12.82 -4.64 -15.02
C HIS A 24 -13.08 -5.34 -13.71
N PHE A 25 -12.02 -5.89 -13.12
CA PHE A 25 -12.00 -6.42 -11.78
C PHE A 25 -10.97 -5.64 -10.95
N HIS A 26 -11.28 -5.40 -9.70
CA HIS A 26 -10.30 -5.03 -8.69
C HIS A 26 -10.56 -5.93 -7.47
N THR A 27 -9.68 -6.90 -7.24
CA THR A 27 -9.98 -8.08 -6.41
C THR A 27 -9.29 -8.09 -5.05
N GLY A 28 -8.51 -7.05 -4.73
CA GLY A 28 -7.82 -6.92 -3.46
C GLY A 28 -6.63 -5.96 -3.54
N CYS A 29 -5.91 -5.89 -2.43
CA CYS A 29 -4.67 -5.13 -2.29
C CYS A 29 -3.62 -5.99 -1.54
N GLY A 30 -2.34 -5.61 -1.64
CA GLY A 30 -1.29 -6.21 -0.84
C GLY A 30 -0.94 -7.67 -1.17
N TYR A 31 -1.19 -8.16 -2.39
CA TYR A 31 -0.79 -9.53 -2.75
C TYR A 31 0.73 -9.65 -2.78
N LEU A 32 1.27 -10.45 -1.85
CA LEU A 32 2.66 -10.89 -1.83
C LEU A 32 2.77 -12.33 -2.35
N THR A 33 3.99 -12.86 -2.45
CA THR A 33 4.22 -14.23 -2.96
C THR A 33 3.35 -15.30 -2.26
N PRO A 34 3.20 -15.29 -0.92
CA PRO A 34 2.37 -16.28 -0.23
C PRO A 34 0.88 -16.25 -0.62
N GLN A 35 0.37 -15.14 -1.13
CA GLN A 35 -1.04 -14.97 -1.48
C GLN A 35 -1.33 -15.22 -2.98
N LEU A 36 -0.34 -15.64 -3.77
CA LEU A 36 -0.54 -15.88 -5.21
C LEU A 36 -1.53 -17.02 -5.51
N GLU A 37 -1.60 -18.04 -4.67
CA GLU A 37 -2.62 -19.10 -4.81
C GLU A 37 -4.04 -18.54 -4.57
N GLN A 38 -4.20 -17.65 -3.59
CA GLN A 38 -5.45 -16.96 -3.34
C GLN A 38 -5.84 -16.04 -4.51
N LEU A 39 -4.87 -15.28 -5.05
CA LEU A 39 -5.09 -14.47 -6.25
C LEU A 39 -5.58 -15.34 -7.40
N GLU A 40 -4.92 -16.46 -7.68
CA GLU A 40 -5.32 -17.40 -8.74
C GLU A 40 -6.75 -17.93 -8.52
N ALA A 41 -7.10 -18.32 -7.30
CA ALA A 41 -8.44 -18.77 -6.97
C ALA A 41 -9.51 -17.68 -7.19
N VAL A 42 -9.18 -16.40 -6.98
CA VAL A 42 -10.09 -15.29 -7.29
C VAL A 42 -10.21 -15.08 -8.80
N ILE A 43 -9.10 -15.12 -9.53
CA ILE A 43 -9.10 -15.02 -11.01
C ILE A 43 -9.97 -16.11 -11.63
N GLN A 44 -9.86 -17.35 -11.16
CA GLN A 44 -10.68 -18.47 -11.62
C GLN A 44 -12.19 -18.23 -11.42
N ARG A 45 -12.58 -17.53 -10.34
CA ARG A 45 -13.99 -17.12 -10.15
C ARG A 45 -14.39 -15.99 -11.09
N CYS A 46 -13.48 -15.09 -11.44
CA CYS A 46 -13.71 -14.02 -12.40
C CYS A 46 -13.96 -14.54 -13.83
N LEU A 47 -13.39 -15.70 -14.20
CA LEU A 47 -13.59 -16.32 -15.52
C LEU A 47 -15.08 -16.56 -15.83
N TRP A 48 -15.90 -16.84 -14.81
CA TRP A 48 -17.35 -17.00 -14.97
C TRP A 48 -18.02 -15.80 -15.66
N PHE A 49 -17.58 -14.57 -15.34
CA PHE A 49 -18.11 -13.35 -15.94
C PHE A 49 -17.57 -13.14 -17.37
N ILE A 50 -16.31 -13.48 -17.58
CA ILE A 50 -15.61 -13.33 -18.86
C ILE A 50 -16.25 -14.23 -19.93
N GLU A 51 -16.54 -15.49 -19.58
CA GLU A 51 -17.12 -16.49 -20.49
C GLU A 51 -18.54 -16.13 -20.99
N ARG A 52 -19.20 -15.17 -20.35
CA ARG A 52 -20.56 -14.70 -20.70
C ARG A 52 -20.58 -13.45 -21.57
N CYS A 53 -19.41 -12.92 -21.93
CA CYS A 53 -19.29 -11.75 -22.81
C CYS A 53 -18.78 -12.18 -24.19
N ASP A 54 -19.70 -12.36 -25.14
CA ASP A 54 -19.41 -12.87 -26.48
C ASP A 54 -18.41 -12.03 -27.30
N LYS A 55 -18.37 -10.72 -27.04
CA LYS A 55 -17.55 -9.74 -27.78
C LYS A 55 -16.46 -9.11 -26.91
N LEU A 56 -16.02 -9.82 -25.88
CA LEU A 56 -15.00 -9.33 -24.98
C LEU A 56 -13.63 -9.28 -25.68
N GLU A 57 -13.00 -8.11 -25.65
CA GLU A 57 -11.67 -7.89 -26.22
C GLU A 57 -10.61 -7.71 -25.11
N LYS A 58 -11.04 -7.21 -23.96
CA LYS A 58 -10.16 -6.79 -22.88
C LYS A 58 -10.62 -7.25 -21.51
N VAL A 59 -9.65 -7.60 -20.67
CA VAL A 59 -9.87 -7.82 -19.24
C VAL A 59 -8.87 -6.96 -18.49
N ASN A 60 -9.38 -6.07 -17.64
CA ASN A 60 -8.56 -5.32 -16.72
C ASN A 60 -8.65 -5.96 -15.34
N MET A 61 -7.52 -6.45 -14.85
CA MET A 61 -7.39 -7.18 -13.60
C MET A 61 -7.17 -6.25 -12.39
N GLY A 62 -7.18 -4.94 -12.63
CA GLY A 62 -6.95 -3.93 -11.60
C GLY A 62 -5.52 -3.98 -11.09
N GLY A 63 -5.34 -3.48 -9.87
CA GLY A 63 -4.06 -3.44 -9.17
C GLY A 63 -3.93 -4.54 -8.12
N GLY A 64 -3.41 -4.16 -6.97
CA GLY A 64 -3.35 -5.00 -5.79
C GLY A 64 -2.05 -5.79 -5.61
N LEU A 65 -1.06 -5.59 -6.49
CA LEU A 65 0.31 -6.00 -6.24
C LEU A 65 0.80 -5.28 -4.97
N GLY A 66 1.27 -6.05 -3.98
CA GLY A 66 1.75 -5.53 -2.71
C GLY A 66 3.26 -5.37 -2.63
N VAL A 67 3.72 -4.59 -1.66
CA VAL A 67 5.13 -4.53 -1.26
C VAL A 67 5.29 -4.98 0.20
N PRO A 68 6.48 -5.46 0.61
CA PRO A 68 6.77 -5.71 2.01
C PRO A 68 6.61 -4.44 2.85
N HIS A 69 5.88 -4.52 3.96
CA HIS A 69 5.75 -3.45 4.95
C HIS A 69 6.69 -3.65 6.15
N ASP A 70 7.00 -4.89 6.49
CA ASP A 70 7.98 -5.23 7.52
C ASP A 70 9.00 -6.27 7.03
N ALA A 71 10.01 -6.53 7.87
CA ALA A 71 11.11 -7.44 7.53
C ALA A 71 10.71 -8.93 7.46
N SER A 72 9.54 -9.29 7.98
CA SER A 72 9.01 -10.66 7.95
C SER A 72 8.20 -10.95 6.68
N ASP A 73 7.75 -9.91 5.98
CA ASP A 73 7.04 -10.04 4.71
C ASP A 73 7.93 -10.64 3.62
N GLN A 74 7.39 -11.65 2.92
CA GLN A 74 8.03 -12.18 1.73
C GLN A 74 7.69 -11.28 0.52
N PRO A 75 8.68 -10.74 -0.21
CA PRO A 75 8.40 -9.90 -1.39
C PRO A 75 7.58 -10.62 -2.46
N LEU A 76 6.83 -9.85 -3.25
CA LEU A 76 6.12 -10.36 -4.43
C LEU A 76 7.11 -10.78 -5.53
N ASP A 77 7.11 -12.06 -5.90
CA ASP A 77 7.80 -12.55 -7.08
C ASP A 77 6.95 -12.26 -8.32
N LEU A 78 7.34 -11.22 -9.06
CA LEU A 78 6.66 -10.81 -10.29
C LEU A 78 6.61 -11.89 -11.36
N ARG A 79 7.58 -12.82 -11.40
CA ARG A 79 7.55 -13.92 -12.37
C ARG A 79 6.46 -14.91 -12.02
N LEU A 80 6.35 -15.28 -10.74
CA LEU A 80 5.26 -16.15 -10.28
C LEU A 80 3.90 -15.49 -10.47
N TRP A 81 3.79 -14.20 -10.15
CA TRP A 81 2.57 -13.42 -10.40
C TRP A 81 2.19 -13.39 -11.89
N ALA A 82 3.16 -13.15 -12.78
CA ALA A 82 2.90 -13.17 -14.22
C ALA A 82 2.53 -14.56 -14.74
N GLU A 83 3.12 -15.63 -14.18
CA GLU A 83 2.75 -17.01 -14.52
C GLU A 83 1.31 -17.34 -14.06
N VAL A 84 0.83 -16.80 -12.93
CA VAL A 84 -0.59 -16.92 -12.54
C VAL A 84 -1.49 -16.32 -13.62
N LEU A 85 -1.21 -15.09 -14.09
CA LEU A 85 -2.00 -14.48 -15.16
C LEU A 85 -1.93 -15.30 -16.46
N LYS A 86 -0.72 -15.73 -16.84
CA LYS A 86 -0.49 -16.52 -18.05
C LYS A 86 -1.24 -17.85 -18.02
N ARG A 87 -1.25 -18.57 -16.89
CA ARG A 87 -2.00 -19.83 -16.75
C ARG A 87 -3.49 -19.67 -17.04
N ASN A 88 -4.08 -18.55 -16.62
CA ASN A 88 -5.53 -18.32 -16.72
C ASN A 88 -5.96 -17.66 -18.04
N PHE A 89 -5.07 -16.94 -18.71
CA PHE A 89 -5.43 -16.12 -19.88
C PHE A 89 -4.67 -16.46 -21.17
N SER A 90 -3.63 -17.30 -21.13
CA SER A 90 -2.91 -17.69 -22.33
C SER A 90 -3.83 -18.39 -23.33
N GLY A 91 -3.77 -17.97 -24.60
CA GLY A 91 -4.58 -18.55 -25.68
C GLY A 91 -6.01 -18.01 -25.78
N THR A 92 -6.46 -17.16 -24.84
CA THR A 92 -7.81 -16.55 -24.90
C THR A 92 -7.94 -15.48 -25.99
N GLY A 93 -6.83 -14.88 -26.43
CA GLY A 93 -6.82 -13.74 -27.35
C GLY A 93 -7.19 -12.40 -26.70
N LEU A 94 -7.49 -12.39 -25.40
CA LEU A 94 -7.85 -11.18 -24.64
C LEU A 94 -6.62 -10.31 -24.37
N HIS A 95 -6.79 -9.00 -24.46
CA HIS A 95 -5.80 -8.04 -23.98
C HIS A 95 -5.95 -7.86 -22.46
N LEU A 96 -4.88 -8.15 -21.73
CA LEU A 96 -4.83 -7.96 -20.28
C LEU A 96 -4.30 -6.57 -19.92
N GLU A 97 -5.03 -5.89 -19.05
CA GLU A 97 -4.64 -4.61 -18.44
C GLU A 97 -4.47 -4.79 -16.93
N VAL A 98 -3.52 -4.07 -16.34
CA VAL A 98 -3.27 -4.02 -14.89
C VAL A 98 -3.03 -2.58 -14.44
N GLU A 99 -3.36 -2.30 -13.19
CA GLU A 99 -3.39 -0.95 -12.61
C GLU A 99 -2.54 -0.89 -11.32
N PRO A 100 -1.22 -1.17 -11.38
CA PRO A 100 -0.38 -1.15 -10.20
C PRO A 100 -0.25 0.28 -9.65
N GLY A 101 -0.52 0.46 -8.36
CA GLY A 101 -0.34 1.71 -7.63
C GLY A 101 0.77 1.55 -6.59
N GLU A 102 0.40 0.97 -5.44
CA GLU A 102 1.29 0.68 -4.32
C GLU A 102 2.62 0.07 -4.76
N TYR A 103 2.57 -1.01 -5.54
CA TYR A 103 3.74 -1.72 -6.04
C TYR A 103 4.77 -0.84 -6.75
N LEU A 104 4.34 0.23 -7.42
CA LEU A 104 5.25 1.12 -8.15
C LEU A 104 5.83 2.23 -7.28
N LEU A 105 5.07 2.69 -6.29
CA LEU A 105 5.34 3.97 -5.63
C LEU A 105 5.65 3.84 -4.15
N LYS A 106 5.21 2.78 -3.48
CA LYS A 106 5.25 2.67 -2.02
C LYS A 106 6.69 2.74 -1.50
N ASP A 107 7.57 1.90 -2.01
CA ASP A 107 9.00 1.85 -1.65
C ASP A 107 9.87 2.88 -2.39
N ALA A 108 9.32 3.56 -3.40
CA ALA A 108 9.99 4.64 -4.14
C ALA A 108 10.06 5.97 -3.37
N GLY A 109 9.34 6.09 -2.25
CA GLY A 109 9.30 7.30 -1.43
C GLY A 109 9.51 7.01 0.05
N LEU A 110 10.09 8.00 0.74
CA LEU A 110 10.24 8.02 2.20
C LEU A 110 9.75 9.36 2.74
N LEU A 111 9.34 9.37 4.00
CA LEU A 111 8.97 10.57 4.73
C LEU A 111 10.13 10.97 5.63
N LEU A 112 10.81 12.07 5.29
CA LEU A 112 11.86 12.65 6.12
C LEU A 112 11.22 13.51 7.22
N LEU A 113 11.62 13.30 8.47
CA LEU A 113 11.00 13.90 9.64
C LEU A 113 12.04 14.53 10.56
N GLU A 114 11.70 15.65 11.16
CA GLU A 114 12.47 16.28 12.24
C GLU A 114 12.06 15.68 13.59
N LYS A 115 13.06 15.35 14.40
CA LYS A 115 12.89 14.91 15.77
C LYS A 115 12.48 16.09 16.64
N THR A 116 11.31 16.00 17.28
CA THR A 116 10.79 17.05 18.16
C THR A 116 11.11 16.81 19.64
N MET A 117 11.22 15.55 20.06
CA MET A 117 11.56 15.20 21.44
C MET A 117 12.13 13.78 21.58
N ILE A 118 12.88 13.58 22.67
CA ILE A 118 13.14 12.26 23.26
C ILE A 118 12.73 12.35 24.73
N GLU A 119 11.81 11.48 25.14
CA GLU A 119 11.29 11.50 26.52
C GLU A 119 11.08 10.08 27.05
N LYS A 120 11.60 9.80 28.25
CA LYS A 120 11.34 8.52 28.93
C LYS A 120 10.10 8.65 29.83
N LYS A 121 9.07 7.85 29.58
CA LYS A 121 7.91 7.70 30.48
C LYS A 121 7.83 6.26 30.96
N LYS A 122 8.01 6.07 32.28
CA LYS A 122 8.14 4.73 32.88
C LYS A 122 9.24 3.94 32.17
N ASP A 123 8.90 2.79 31.58
CA ASP A 123 9.81 1.89 30.89
C ASP A 123 9.85 2.09 29.37
N THR A 124 9.13 3.09 28.84
CA THR A 124 9.09 3.38 27.41
C THR A 124 9.87 4.66 27.10
N LEU A 125 10.75 4.58 26.10
CA LEU A 125 11.40 5.73 25.49
C LEU A 125 10.59 6.20 24.29
N PHE A 126 10.16 7.45 24.28
CA PHE A 126 9.39 8.04 23.19
C PHE A 126 10.29 8.90 22.31
N LEU A 127 10.16 8.71 21.00
CA LEU A 127 10.77 9.53 19.97
C LEU A 127 9.64 10.30 19.27
N GLY A 128 9.56 11.61 19.52
CA GLY A 128 8.57 12.49 18.89
C GLY A 128 9.07 13.01 17.55
N VAL A 129 8.17 13.11 16.58
CA VAL A 129 8.47 13.60 15.22
C VAL A 129 7.54 14.75 14.81
N ASP A 130 7.90 15.51 13.78
CA ASP A 130 7.18 16.71 13.34
C ASP A 130 6.04 16.44 12.34
N ALA A 131 5.60 15.18 12.21
CA ALA A 131 4.44 14.76 11.44
C ALA A 131 3.51 13.87 12.26
N GLY A 132 2.26 13.70 11.79
CA GLY A 132 1.33 12.72 12.32
C GLY A 132 0.52 12.05 11.24
N PHE A 133 -0.50 11.29 11.65
CA PHE A 133 -1.40 10.59 10.72
C PHE A 133 -2.08 11.52 9.70
N ASN A 134 -2.09 12.83 9.96
CA ASN A 134 -2.54 13.84 9.02
C ASN A 134 -1.71 13.88 7.73
N LEU A 135 -0.44 13.44 7.75
CA LEU A 135 0.44 13.37 6.56
C LEU A 135 0.57 11.95 5.99
N ALA A 136 0.59 10.92 6.84
CA ALA A 136 0.45 9.54 6.37
C ALA A 136 -0.46 8.74 7.33
N PRO A 137 -1.72 8.48 6.92
CA PRO A 137 -2.73 7.91 7.80
C PRO A 137 -2.59 6.39 8.02
N GLU A 138 -1.82 5.70 7.19
CA GLU A 138 -1.86 4.24 7.13
C GLU A 138 -1.47 3.52 8.43
N PRO A 139 -0.44 3.94 9.18
CA PRO A 139 -0.12 3.33 10.46
C PRO A 139 -1.28 3.44 11.47
N ALA A 140 -1.95 4.59 11.51
CA ALA A 140 -3.01 4.87 12.48
C ALA A 140 -4.34 4.15 12.15
N TYR A 141 -4.73 4.07 10.87
CA TYR A 141 -6.05 3.57 10.48
C TYR A 141 -6.05 2.18 9.87
N TYR A 142 -4.98 1.77 9.20
CA TYR A 142 -4.90 0.47 8.50
C TYR A 142 -3.95 -0.52 9.17
N GLN A 143 -3.22 -0.09 10.22
CA GLN A 143 -2.19 -0.90 10.87
C GLN A 143 -1.10 -1.34 9.86
N LEU A 144 -0.89 -0.52 8.81
CA LEU A 144 0.17 -0.72 7.83
C LEU A 144 1.36 0.17 8.23
N PRO A 145 2.46 -0.42 8.73
CA PRO A 145 3.56 0.37 9.27
C PRO A 145 4.34 1.10 8.18
N LEU A 146 4.90 2.24 8.56
CA LEU A 146 6.05 2.85 7.88
C LEU A 146 7.25 2.70 8.81
N GLN A 147 8.23 1.88 8.43
CA GLN A 147 9.37 1.55 9.28
C GLN A 147 10.24 2.81 9.52
N PRO A 148 10.45 3.23 10.78
CA PRO A 148 11.41 4.27 11.11
C PRO A 148 12.83 3.77 10.91
N VAL A 149 13.66 4.58 10.26
CA VAL A 149 15.08 4.32 10.06
C VAL A 149 15.89 5.56 10.48
N PRO A 150 17.00 5.37 11.21
CA PRO A 150 17.90 6.48 11.50
C PRO A 150 18.66 6.87 10.23
N LEU A 151 19.03 8.15 10.10
CA LEU A 151 19.89 8.58 8.99
C LEU A 151 21.36 8.27 9.27
N GLU A 152 21.73 8.13 10.55
CA GLU A 152 23.06 7.74 10.99
C GLU A 152 22.99 6.56 11.96
N LEU A 153 23.73 5.48 11.66
CA LEU A 153 23.73 4.29 12.51
C LEU A 153 24.50 4.50 13.83
N GLY A 154 25.40 5.49 13.89
CA GLY A 154 26.31 5.69 15.01
C GLY A 154 27.17 4.46 15.34
N ASN A 155 27.79 4.44 16.52
CA ASN A 155 28.55 3.28 17.05
C ASN A 155 27.93 2.72 18.34
N GLY A 156 26.70 3.15 18.66
CA GLY A 156 26.02 2.84 19.92
C GLY A 156 25.20 1.55 19.88
N GLN A 157 24.69 1.14 21.05
CA GLN A 157 23.69 0.07 21.13
C GLN A 157 22.33 0.57 20.65
N PHE A 158 21.59 -0.31 20.00
CA PHE A 158 20.21 -0.05 19.63
C PHE A 158 19.31 -0.22 20.86
N MET A 159 18.33 0.66 21.00
CA MET A 159 17.33 0.60 22.06
C MET A 159 15.92 0.75 21.47
N PRO A 160 14.92 0.07 22.07
CA PRO A 160 13.55 0.18 21.63
C PRO A 160 13.01 1.59 21.94
N MET A 161 12.45 2.24 20.92
CA MET A 161 11.78 3.53 21.02
C MET A 161 10.39 3.45 20.39
N ARG A 162 9.40 4.05 21.06
CA ARG A 162 8.07 4.28 20.47
C ARG A 162 8.09 5.58 19.67
N VAL A 163 7.78 5.50 18.39
CA VAL A 163 7.73 6.67 17.49
C VAL A 163 6.32 7.25 17.48
N VAL A 164 6.19 8.50 17.89
CA VAL A 164 4.91 9.21 18.03
C VAL A 164 4.92 10.51 17.25
N GLY A 165 3.77 10.88 16.69
CA GLY A 165 3.64 12.11 15.93
C GLY A 165 3.32 13.33 16.79
N ASN A 166 2.92 14.41 16.12
CA ASN A 166 2.61 15.71 16.73
C ASN A 166 1.12 16.07 16.74
N ILE A 167 0.24 15.09 16.50
CA ILE A 167 -1.20 15.23 16.56
C ILE A 167 -1.70 14.88 17.96
N ASN A 168 -2.67 15.66 18.46
CA ASN A 168 -3.16 15.55 19.84
C ASN A 168 -4.23 14.44 19.99
N GLU A 169 -3.99 13.27 19.40
CA GLU A 169 -4.83 12.09 19.56
C GLU A 169 -3.98 10.84 19.83
N ALA A 170 -4.48 9.94 20.67
CA ALA A 170 -3.74 8.75 21.11
C ALA A 170 -3.43 7.75 19.98
N ILE A 171 -4.10 7.88 18.83
CA ILE A 171 -3.86 7.05 17.65
C ILE A 171 -2.66 7.52 16.82
N ASP A 172 -2.06 8.67 17.15
CA ASP A 172 -0.89 9.22 16.45
C ASP A 172 0.42 8.54 16.90
N VAL A 173 0.41 7.21 16.82
CA VAL A 173 1.54 6.33 17.07
C VAL A 173 1.94 5.71 15.74
N TRP A 174 3.15 6.02 15.29
CA TRP A 174 3.68 5.55 14.01
C TRP A 174 4.31 4.17 14.11
N TYR A 175 4.96 3.91 15.25
CA TYR A 175 5.64 2.64 15.49
C TYR A 175 5.74 2.36 16.98
N GLU A 176 5.29 1.18 17.40
CA GLU A 176 5.22 0.81 18.82
C GLU A 176 6.60 0.54 19.43
N GLU A 177 7.45 -0.18 18.70
CA GLU A 177 8.79 -0.56 19.15
C GLU A 177 9.77 -0.57 17.96
N SER A 178 10.40 0.57 17.69
CA SER A 178 11.47 0.69 16.71
C SER A 178 12.83 0.59 17.41
N TRP A 179 13.67 -0.34 16.96
CA TRP A 179 15.04 -0.45 17.45
C TRP A 179 15.90 0.59 16.74
N MET A 180 16.33 1.61 17.49
CA MET A 180 17.07 2.76 16.97
C MET A 180 18.38 2.94 17.74
N PRO A 181 19.43 3.50 17.13
CA PRO A 181 20.62 3.96 17.86
C PRO A 181 20.24 5.13 18.78
N ASP A 182 21.22 5.64 19.52
CA ASP A 182 21.04 6.90 20.23
C ASP A 182 20.68 8.03 19.25
N MET A 183 19.51 8.63 19.48
CA MET A 183 18.95 9.69 18.66
C MET A 183 19.19 11.08 19.26
N ASP A 184 19.82 11.24 20.43
CA ASP A 184 20.01 12.56 21.08
C ASP A 184 20.75 13.55 20.16
N GLY A 185 21.80 13.10 19.46
CA GLY A 185 22.58 13.90 18.52
C GLY A 185 22.03 13.96 17.09
N GLN A 186 20.96 13.24 16.77
CA GLN A 186 20.38 13.19 15.43
C GLN A 186 19.16 14.11 15.34
N GLU A 187 19.11 14.96 14.32
CA GLU A 187 18.00 15.89 14.10
C GLU A 187 16.87 15.27 13.29
N TYR A 188 17.20 14.33 12.39
CA TYR A 188 16.25 13.75 11.45
C TYR A 188 16.24 12.21 11.49
N LEU A 189 15.11 11.65 11.07
CA LEU A 189 14.90 10.25 10.77
C LEU A 189 14.02 10.13 9.52
N ALA A 190 13.97 8.96 8.92
CA ALA A 190 13.04 8.69 7.83
C ALA A 190 12.03 7.60 8.22
N LEU A 191 10.81 7.70 7.70
CA LEU A 191 9.90 6.57 7.60
C LEU A 191 9.94 6.07 6.16
N ILE A 192 10.37 4.82 5.95
CA ILE A 192 10.38 4.22 4.62
C ILE A 192 8.98 3.75 4.22
N ASN A 193 8.80 3.43 2.94
CA ASN A 193 7.54 3.00 2.35
C ASN A 193 6.44 4.08 2.33
N ALA A 194 6.82 5.34 2.21
CA ALA A 194 5.88 6.48 2.26
C ALA A 194 5.50 7.03 0.87
N GLY A 195 5.91 6.39 -0.23
CA GLY A 195 5.70 6.95 -1.57
C GLY A 195 4.29 6.74 -2.16
N ALA A 196 3.49 5.84 -1.58
CA ALA A 196 2.09 5.65 -1.93
C ALA A 196 1.18 5.83 -0.71
N TYR A 197 0.01 6.43 -0.92
CA TYR A 197 -1.05 6.61 0.09
C TYR A 197 -0.67 7.44 1.33
N SER A 198 0.48 8.13 1.30
CA SER A 198 0.84 9.16 2.26
C SER A 198 0.37 10.54 1.77
N SER A 199 1.17 11.24 0.96
CA SER A 199 0.85 12.57 0.40
C SER A 199 -0.56 12.66 -0.23
N SER A 200 -1.00 11.63 -0.96
CA SER A 200 -2.32 11.59 -1.58
C SER A 200 -3.50 11.50 -0.60
N MET A 201 -3.24 11.10 0.65
CA MET A 201 -4.22 11.03 1.73
C MET A 201 -3.99 12.09 2.82
N ALA A 202 -3.05 13.02 2.60
CA ALA A 202 -2.74 14.05 3.57
C ALA A 202 -3.93 15.01 3.79
N SER A 203 -4.02 15.56 5.00
CA SER A 203 -5.06 16.48 5.44
C SER A 203 -4.47 17.64 6.24
N ASN A 204 -5.30 18.65 6.49
CA ASN A 204 -4.96 19.79 7.37
C ASN A 204 -5.45 19.59 8.80
N HIS A 205 -5.56 18.34 9.26
CA HIS A 205 -6.00 18.05 10.63
C HIS A 205 -5.11 18.76 11.65
N CYS A 206 -5.72 19.27 12.73
CA CYS A 206 -5.05 20.19 13.68
C CYS A 206 -4.39 21.44 13.04
N MET A 207 -4.84 21.87 11.86
CA MET A 207 -4.21 22.94 11.05
C MET A 207 -2.75 22.63 10.67
N ARG A 208 -2.39 21.34 10.67
CA ARG A 208 -1.09 20.82 10.25
C ARG A 208 -1.29 20.08 8.93
N GLY A 209 -0.67 20.56 7.86
CA GLY A 209 -0.71 19.89 6.55
C GLY A 209 0.37 20.39 5.60
N GLN A 210 1.32 21.16 6.12
CA GLN A 210 2.43 21.69 5.33
C GLN A 210 3.54 20.65 5.26
N PHE A 211 3.93 20.27 4.06
CA PHE A 211 5.10 19.46 3.76
C PHE A 211 5.66 19.87 2.39
N LYS A 212 6.81 19.32 2.02
CA LYS A 212 7.42 19.51 0.70
C LYS A 212 7.75 18.16 0.10
N GLU A 213 7.58 18.04 -1.21
CA GLU A 213 7.97 16.86 -1.97
C GLU A 213 9.20 17.18 -2.81
N PHE A 214 10.16 16.27 -2.79
CA PHE A 214 11.39 16.38 -3.57
C PHE A 214 11.58 15.08 -4.35
N LEU A 215 11.96 15.19 -5.62
CA LEU A 215 12.41 14.08 -6.42
C LEU A 215 13.93 14.10 -6.47
N LEU A 216 14.57 13.02 -6.02
CA LEU A 216 16.02 12.84 -6.17
C LEU A 216 16.30 12.23 -7.55
N THR A 217 17.18 12.88 -8.32
CA THR A 217 17.57 12.47 -9.68
C THR A 217 19.06 12.21 -9.77
#